data_AF-A0A8X6MZ66-F1
#
_entry.id   AF-A0A8X6MZ66-F1
#
_cell.length_a   1.000
_cell.length_b   1.000
_cell.length_c   1.000
_cell.angle_alpha   90.00
_cell.angle_beta   90.00
_cell.angle_gamma   90.00
#
_symmetry.space_group_name_H-M   'P 1'
#
loop_
_entity.id
_entity.type
_entity.pdbx_description
1 polymer ?
#
loop_
_entity_poly.entity_id
_entity_poly.type
_entity_poly.pdbx_seq_one_letter_code
_entity_poly.pdbx_strand_id
1 'polypeptide(L)'
;MDTLDESILHCQETAKDLLNKGYKSKAMLSMKKKKRLEIVLKKKSVAFDNIENLLCQLRNAGTEKMILDAYRSGVLAIKKTTSGELDLDNIDEVMSDVKGALDDYSEVQNTLARPMSHDYSSEEFEEELASIIAENDSPVKEKRRKESHPKVSDEELLRRLEALRAPPEDTLPVKKKGLLKPLRAP
;
A
#
# COMPACT_ATOMS: atom_id res chain seq x y z
N MET A 1 11.19 -27.75 -3.78
CA MET A 1 10.72 -27.32 -2.43
C MET A 1 9.70 -28.30 -1.87
N ASP A 2 9.39 -29.37 -2.61
CA ASP A 2 8.01 -29.84 -2.73
C ASP A 2 7.65 -30.90 -1.69
N THR A 3 8.63 -31.67 -1.22
CA THR A 3 8.39 -32.77 -0.26
C THR A 3 7.91 -32.30 1.12
N LEU A 4 8.32 -31.11 1.55
CA LEU A 4 7.93 -30.55 2.85
C LEU A 4 6.53 -29.92 2.80
N ASP A 5 6.21 -29.25 1.69
CA ASP A 5 4.89 -28.68 1.43
C ASP A 5 3.84 -29.77 1.18
N GLU A 6 4.18 -30.80 0.41
CA GLU A 6 3.37 -32.02 0.26
C GLU A 6 3.10 -32.68 1.62
N SER A 7 4.12 -32.76 2.49
CA SER A 7 3.96 -33.32 3.84
C SER A 7 3.06 -32.45 4.73
N ILE A 8 3.07 -31.12 4.58
CA ILE A 8 2.20 -30.18 5.29
C ILE A 8 0.74 -30.34 4.82
N LEU A 9 0.52 -30.42 3.50
CA LEU A 9 -0.78 -30.66 2.89
C LEU A 9 -1.34 -32.01 3.32
N HIS A 10 -0.54 -33.06 3.30
CA HIS A 10 -0.93 -34.38 3.76
C HIS A 10 -1.29 -34.40 5.27
N CYS A 11 -0.53 -33.69 6.12
CA CYS A 11 -0.88 -33.52 7.53
C CYS A 11 -2.20 -32.75 7.73
N GLN A 12 -2.58 -31.88 6.79
CA GLN A 12 -3.82 -31.13 6.81
C GLN A 12 -5.03 -31.99 6.39
N GLU A 13 -4.88 -32.78 5.33
CA GLU A 13 -5.91 -33.73 4.87
C GLU A 13 -6.19 -34.81 5.93
N THR A 14 -5.14 -35.45 6.44
CA THR A 14 -5.27 -36.48 7.49
C THR A 14 -5.93 -35.93 8.75
N ALA A 15 -5.68 -34.68 9.12
CA ALA A 15 -6.35 -34.04 10.25
C ALA A 15 -7.83 -33.75 10.00
N LYS A 16 -8.21 -33.35 8.77
CA LYS A 16 -9.62 -33.17 8.36
C LYS A 16 -10.36 -34.51 8.42
N ASP A 17 -9.76 -35.57 7.91
CA ASP A 17 -10.35 -36.92 7.93
C ASP A 17 -10.54 -37.44 9.36
N LEU A 18 -9.57 -37.21 10.24
CA LEU A 18 -9.66 -37.60 11.65
C LEU A 18 -10.72 -36.80 12.42
N LEU A 19 -10.95 -35.54 12.04
CA LEU A 19 -12.01 -34.71 12.60
C LEU A 19 -13.40 -35.21 12.18
N ASN A 20 -13.56 -35.54 10.89
CA ASN A 20 -14.79 -36.13 10.35
C ASN A 20 -15.14 -37.48 11.00
N LYS A 21 -14.11 -38.25 11.40
CA LYS A 21 -14.25 -39.53 12.12
C LYS A 21 -14.42 -39.38 13.65
N GLY A 22 -14.45 -38.15 14.19
CA GLY A 22 -14.63 -37.87 15.62
C GLY A 22 -13.39 -38.03 16.51
N TYR A 23 -12.21 -38.35 15.94
CA TYR A 23 -10.98 -38.59 16.69
C TYR A 23 -10.20 -37.30 16.98
N LYS A 24 -10.74 -36.45 17.87
CA LYS A 24 -10.18 -35.14 18.21
C LYS A 24 -8.71 -35.17 18.66
N SER A 25 -8.33 -36.12 19.52
CA SER A 25 -6.95 -36.21 20.04
C SER A 25 -5.92 -36.54 18.94
N LYS A 26 -6.29 -37.39 17.97
CA LYS A 26 -5.42 -37.74 16.82
C LYS A 26 -5.34 -36.60 15.80
N ALA A 27 -6.44 -35.87 15.59
CA ALA A 27 -6.44 -34.67 14.77
C ALA A 27 -5.53 -33.58 15.35
N MET A 28 -5.55 -33.37 16.68
CA MET A 28 -4.65 -32.43 17.35
C MET A 28 -3.17 -32.80 17.20
N LEU A 29 -2.82 -34.08 17.26
CA LEU A 29 -1.46 -34.54 17.03
C LEU A 29 -0.98 -34.23 15.59
N SER A 30 -1.83 -34.47 14.60
CA SER A 30 -1.53 -34.18 13.20
C SER A 30 -1.37 -32.67 12.94
N MET A 31 -2.18 -31.83 13.60
CA MET A 31 -2.04 -30.37 13.57
C MET A 31 -0.76 -29.87 14.24
N LYS A 32 -0.34 -30.49 15.36
CA LYS A 32 0.97 -30.18 15.97
C LYS A 32 2.13 -30.54 15.05
N LYS A 33 2.05 -31.70 14.38
CA LYS A 33 3.05 -32.13 13.38
C LYS A 33 3.11 -31.13 12.21
N LYS A 34 1.96 -30.73 11.68
CA LYS A 34 1.84 -29.69 10.64
C LYS A 34 2.56 -28.40 11.06
N LYS A 35 2.23 -27.86 12.24
CA LYS A 35 2.82 -26.61 12.73
C LYS A 35 4.34 -26.69 12.87
N ARG A 36 4.88 -27.86 13.26
CA ARG A 36 6.34 -28.07 13.31
C ARG A 36 6.96 -28.01 11.91
N LEU A 37 6.33 -28.61 10.91
CA LEU A 37 6.80 -28.59 9.52
C LEU A 37 6.75 -27.17 8.94
N GLU A 38 5.68 -26.40 9.21
CA GLU A 38 5.56 -24.99 8.79
C GLU A 38 6.67 -24.12 9.38
N ILE A 39 7.05 -24.33 10.66
CA ILE A 39 8.16 -23.61 11.27
C ILE A 39 9.48 -23.93 10.56
N VAL A 40 9.70 -25.19 10.21
CA VAL A 40 10.91 -25.62 9.47
C VAL A 40 10.92 -25.02 8.08
N LEU A 41 9.79 -25.03 7.38
CA LEU A 41 9.63 -24.42 6.06
C LEU A 41 9.95 -22.92 6.11
N LYS A 42 9.36 -22.20 7.07
CA LYS A 42 9.62 -20.76 7.26
C LYS A 42 11.09 -20.47 7.51
N LYS A 43 11.76 -21.28 8.35
CA LYS A 43 13.21 -21.15 8.59
C LYS A 43 14.02 -21.35 7.31
N LYS A 44 13.65 -22.34 6.49
CA LYS A 44 14.30 -22.58 5.19
C LYS A 44 14.08 -21.43 4.21
N SER A 45 12.87 -20.89 4.15
CA SER A 45 12.55 -19.72 3.31
C SER A 45 13.39 -18.51 3.71
N VAL A 46 13.43 -18.18 4.99
CA VAL A 46 14.27 -17.06 5.49
C VAL A 46 15.75 -17.29 5.18
N ALA A 47 16.24 -18.52 5.35
CA ALA A 47 17.62 -18.84 5.00
C ALA A 47 17.89 -18.69 3.49
N PHE A 48 16.94 -19.08 2.65
CA PHE A 48 17.01 -18.91 1.20
C PHE A 48 17.03 -17.43 0.80
N ASP A 49 16.11 -16.62 1.34
CA ASP A 49 16.05 -15.17 1.10
C ASP A 49 17.36 -14.48 1.51
N ASN A 50 17.95 -14.91 2.63
CA ASN A 50 19.24 -14.39 3.08
C ASN A 50 20.38 -14.74 2.11
N ILE A 51 20.39 -15.97 1.57
CA ILE A 51 21.41 -16.40 0.59
C ILE A 51 21.26 -15.60 -0.71
N GLU A 52 20.03 -15.44 -1.21
CA GLU A 52 19.73 -14.62 -2.39
C GLU A 52 20.20 -13.17 -2.21
N ASN A 53 19.93 -12.58 -1.05
CA ASN A 53 20.37 -11.23 -0.72
C ASN A 53 21.91 -11.12 -0.68
N LEU A 54 22.59 -12.07 -0.03
CA LEU A 54 24.06 -12.12 -0.01
C LEU A 54 24.65 -12.27 -1.42
N LEU A 55 24.02 -13.06 -2.29
CA LEU A 55 24.44 -13.23 -3.69
C LEU A 55 24.27 -11.93 -4.48
N CYS A 56 23.15 -11.23 -4.29
CA CYS A 56 22.91 -9.92 -4.88
C CYS A 56 23.96 -8.89 -4.43
N GLN A 57 24.24 -8.82 -3.12
CA GLN A 57 25.27 -7.94 -2.56
C GLN A 57 26.66 -8.25 -3.13
N LEU A 58 27.03 -9.53 -3.23
CA LEU A 58 28.30 -9.93 -3.83
C LEU A 58 28.42 -9.51 -5.29
N ARG A 59 27.34 -9.68 -6.07
CA ARG A 59 27.29 -9.22 -7.47
C ARG A 59 27.45 -7.71 -7.57
N ASN A 60 26.79 -6.96 -6.69
CA ASN A 60 26.87 -5.50 -6.66
C ASN A 60 28.27 -5.01 -6.27
N ALA A 61 28.94 -5.68 -5.33
CA ALA A 61 30.33 -5.35 -4.95
C ALA A 61 31.31 -5.46 -6.14
N GLY A 62 31.09 -6.41 -7.06
CA GLY A 62 31.84 -6.51 -8.31
C GLY A 62 31.64 -5.30 -9.22
N THR A 63 30.40 -4.86 -9.39
CA THR A 63 30.06 -3.66 -10.17
C THR A 63 30.58 -2.39 -9.53
N GLU A 64 30.47 -2.26 -8.21
CA GLU A 64 30.97 -1.11 -7.46
C GLU A 64 32.48 -0.96 -7.58
N LYS A 65 33.23 -2.07 -7.53
CA LYS A 65 34.67 -2.06 -7.83
C LYS A 65 34.96 -1.57 -9.25
N MET A 66 34.20 -2.04 -10.24
CA MET A 66 34.36 -1.62 -11.64
C MET A 66 34.12 -0.11 -11.81
N ILE A 67 33.08 0.42 -11.15
CA ILE A 67 32.77 1.85 -11.12
C ILE A 67 33.93 2.63 -10.48
N LEU A 68 34.47 2.13 -9.36
CA LEU A 68 35.57 2.78 -8.65
C LEU A 68 36.86 2.78 -9.48
N ASP A 69 37.16 1.70 -10.19
CA ASP A 69 38.31 1.63 -11.11
C ASP A 69 38.11 2.55 -12.33
N ALA A 70 36.88 2.65 -12.86
CA ALA A 70 36.55 3.62 -13.91
C ALA A 70 36.73 5.07 -13.44
N TYR A 71 36.26 5.41 -12.23
CA TYR A 71 36.50 6.73 -11.64
C TYR A 71 37.97 7.01 -11.42
N ARG A 72 38.75 6.05 -10.91
CA ARG A 72 40.22 6.21 -10.79
C ARG A 72 40.87 6.47 -12.13
N SER A 73 40.48 5.73 -13.16
CA SER A 73 40.97 5.93 -14.53
C SER A 73 40.62 7.32 -15.05
N GLY A 74 39.38 7.78 -14.84
CA GLY A 74 38.92 9.12 -15.20
C GLY A 74 39.72 10.21 -14.49
N VAL A 75 39.93 10.08 -13.17
CA VAL A 75 40.74 11.03 -12.39
C VAL A 75 42.19 11.04 -12.85
N LEU A 76 42.78 9.89 -13.18
CA LEU A 76 44.14 9.81 -13.73
C LEU A 76 44.24 10.45 -15.12
N ALA A 77 43.23 10.27 -15.97
CA ALA A 77 43.16 10.91 -17.29
C ALA A 77 43.04 12.44 -17.17
N ILE A 78 42.18 12.92 -16.26
CA ILE A 78 42.04 14.34 -15.95
C ILE A 78 43.38 14.87 -15.41
N LYS A 79 43.99 14.22 -14.42
CA LYS A 79 45.30 14.65 -13.90
C LYS A 79 46.39 14.69 -14.97
N LYS A 80 46.45 13.72 -15.88
CA LYS A 80 47.44 13.71 -16.97
C LYS A 80 47.21 14.83 -17.98
N THR A 81 45.97 15.19 -18.27
CA THR A 81 45.63 16.29 -19.17
C THR A 81 45.83 17.65 -18.50
N THR A 82 45.55 17.76 -17.20
CA THR A 82 45.78 18.98 -16.41
C THR A 82 47.25 19.22 -16.07
N SER A 83 48.03 18.19 -15.77
CA SER A 83 49.47 18.32 -15.44
C SER A 83 50.39 18.53 -16.65
N GLY A 84 49.87 18.46 -17.87
CA GLY A 84 50.66 18.59 -19.09
C GLY A 84 50.80 20.01 -19.61
N GLU A 85 49.76 20.85 -19.48
CA GLU A 85 49.70 22.13 -20.22
C GLU A 85 48.72 23.19 -19.66
N LEU A 86 48.18 23.02 -18.45
CA LEU A 86 47.25 23.99 -17.86
C LEU A 86 47.84 24.54 -16.56
N ASP A 87 48.34 25.78 -16.64
CA ASP A 87 48.70 26.62 -15.49
C ASP A 87 47.56 26.61 -14.46
N LEU A 88 47.91 26.65 -13.17
CA LEU A 88 46.99 26.66 -12.03
C LEU A 88 45.86 27.70 -12.18
N ASP A 89 46.13 28.81 -12.86
CA ASP A 89 45.17 29.89 -13.12
C ASP A 89 44.00 29.43 -14.03
N ASN A 90 44.23 28.54 -14.99
CA ASN A 90 43.17 28.00 -15.86
C ASN A 90 42.28 26.98 -15.14
N ILE A 91 42.76 26.33 -14.08
CA ILE A 91 41.96 25.35 -13.31
C ILE A 91 40.89 26.07 -12.49
N ASP A 92 41.24 27.21 -11.87
CA ASP A 92 40.29 28.01 -11.11
C ASP A 92 39.23 28.66 -12.02
N GLU A 93 39.62 29.09 -13.22
CA GLU A 93 38.70 29.59 -14.25
C GLU A 93 37.74 28.47 -14.73
N VAL A 94 38.26 27.31 -15.10
CA VAL A 94 37.43 26.18 -15.56
C VAL A 94 36.54 25.64 -14.43
N MET A 95 37.00 25.62 -13.17
CA MET A 95 36.16 25.23 -12.03
C MET A 95 35.08 26.27 -11.73
N SER A 96 35.36 27.56 -11.98
CA SER A 96 34.35 28.62 -11.93
C SER A 96 33.31 28.44 -13.03
N ASP A 97 33.73 28.13 -14.26
CA ASP A 97 32.84 27.86 -15.39
C ASP A 97 31.99 26.60 -15.18
N VAL A 98 32.56 25.53 -14.61
CA VAL A 98 31.81 24.32 -14.27
C VAL A 98 30.77 24.59 -13.17
N LYS A 99 31.10 25.43 -12.18
CA LYS A 99 30.11 25.87 -11.19
C LYS A 99 29.00 26.70 -11.84
N GLY A 100 29.34 27.65 -12.71
CA GLY A 100 28.36 28.43 -13.46
C GLY A 100 27.43 27.55 -14.29
N ALA A 101 27.98 26.58 -15.03
CA ALA A 101 27.19 25.64 -15.82
C ALA A 101 26.30 24.72 -14.96
N LEU A 102 26.74 24.34 -13.77
CA LEU A 102 25.94 23.56 -12.83
C LEU A 102 24.81 24.39 -12.21
N ASP A 103 25.06 25.66 -11.91
CA ASP A 103 24.06 26.60 -11.42
C ASP A 103 23.02 26.90 -12.51
N ASP A 104 23.44 27.13 -13.75
CA ASP A 104 22.56 27.28 -14.92
C ASP A 104 21.71 26.01 -15.14
N TYR A 105 22.32 24.82 -15.04
CA TYR A 105 21.60 23.56 -15.14
C TYR A 105 20.59 23.37 -14.00
N SER A 106 20.94 23.80 -12.79
CA SER A 106 20.05 23.80 -11.64
C SER A 106 18.88 24.77 -11.84
N GLU A 107 19.13 25.95 -12.39
CA GLU A 107 18.08 26.93 -12.75
C GLU A 107 17.16 26.37 -13.85
N VAL A 108 17.73 25.71 -14.87
CA VAL A 108 16.95 25.00 -15.90
C VAL A 108 16.13 23.88 -15.29
N GLN A 109 16.71 23.05 -14.43
CA GLN A 109 15.98 22.00 -13.70
C GLN A 109 14.86 22.60 -12.85
N ASN A 110 15.12 23.70 -12.15
CA ASN A 110 14.13 24.33 -11.28
C ASN A 110 13.01 25.01 -12.08
N THR A 111 13.32 25.58 -13.24
CA THR A 111 12.32 26.13 -14.17
C THR A 111 11.54 25.04 -14.91
N LEU A 112 12.13 23.87 -15.15
CA LEU A 112 11.47 22.70 -15.72
C LEU A 112 10.62 21.94 -14.69
N ALA A 113 11.10 21.89 -13.44
CA ALA A 113 10.41 21.29 -12.30
C ALA A 113 9.34 22.21 -11.72
N ARG A 114 9.44 23.52 -11.95
CA ARG A 114 8.32 24.44 -11.78
C ARG A 114 7.18 23.87 -12.64
N PRO A 115 6.06 23.44 -12.04
CA PRO A 115 4.96 22.91 -12.80
C PRO A 115 4.59 23.98 -13.83
N MET A 116 4.73 23.66 -15.11
CA MET A 116 4.00 24.39 -16.14
C MET A 116 2.56 24.26 -15.70
N SER A 117 2.00 25.32 -15.14
CA SER A 117 0.60 25.39 -14.73
C SER A 117 -0.24 25.29 -16.00
N HIS A 118 -0.33 24.09 -16.56
CA HIS A 118 -1.59 23.62 -17.09
C HIS A 118 -2.42 23.26 -15.87
N ASP A 119 -3.53 23.96 -15.76
CA ASP A 119 -4.61 23.74 -14.81
C ASP A 119 -5.25 22.36 -15.05
N TYR A 120 -4.48 21.27 -14.90
CA TYR A 120 -5.08 19.97 -14.67
C TYR A 120 -5.55 19.99 -13.23
N SER A 121 -6.78 20.47 -13.04
CA SER A 121 -7.45 20.47 -11.74
C SER A 121 -7.55 19.04 -11.24
N SER A 122 -7.44 18.84 -9.93
CA SER A 122 -7.73 17.54 -9.28
C SER A 122 -9.09 16.97 -9.73
N GLU A 123 -10.04 17.84 -10.06
CA GLU A 123 -11.37 17.47 -10.58
C GLU A 123 -11.33 16.72 -11.93
N GLU A 124 -10.43 17.08 -12.84
CA GLU A 124 -10.34 16.41 -14.15
C GLU A 124 -9.83 14.97 -13.99
N PHE A 125 -8.87 14.76 -13.08
CA PHE A 125 -8.38 13.43 -12.73
C PHE A 125 -9.40 12.58 -11.96
N GLU A 126 -10.22 13.21 -11.11
CA GLU A 126 -11.30 12.52 -10.38
C GLU A 126 -12.40 12.05 -11.33
N GLU A 127 -12.76 12.85 -12.34
CA GLU A 127 -13.71 12.44 -13.38
C GLU A 127 -13.18 11.31 -14.26
N GLU A 128 -11.91 11.37 -14.68
CA GLU A 128 -11.28 10.33 -15.49
C GLU A 128 -11.18 8.99 -14.71
N LEU A 129 -10.82 9.05 -13.42
CA LEU A 129 -10.80 7.90 -12.53
C LEU A 129 -12.21 7.31 -12.32
N ALA A 130 -13.23 8.17 -12.14
CA ALA A 130 -14.62 7.74 -12.01
C ALA A 130 -15.11 7.02 -13.28
N SER A 131 -14.70 7.49 -14.45
CA SER A 131 -15.02 6.85 -15.73
C SER A 131 -14.41 5.45 -15.84
N ILE A 132 -13.14 5.28 -15.47
CA ILE A 132 -12.43 3.99 -15.49
C ILE A 132 -13.06 2.99 -14.51
N ILE A 133 -13.45 3.44 -13.32
CA ILE A 133 -14.11 2.58 -12.33
C ILE A 133 -15.49 2.14 -12.84
N ALA A 134 -16.27 3.05 -13.43
CA ALA A 134 -17.58 2.73 -14.00
C ALA A 134 -17.52 1.76 -15.18
N GLU A 135 -16.46 1.83 -16.01
CA GLU A 135 -16.23 0.90 -17.11
C GLU A 135 -15.86 -0.52 -16.61
N ASN A 136 -15.10 -0.61 -15.52
CA ASN A 136 -14.69 -1.87 -14.90
C ASN A 136 -15.78 -2.51 -14.01
N ASP A 137 -16.76 -1.74 -13.53
CA ASP A 137 -17.90 -2.21 -12.73
C ASP A 137 -19.11 -2.68 -13.55
N SER A 138 -18.93 -2.99 -14.85
CA SER A 138 -19.97 -3.68 -15.61
C SER A 138 -20.22 -5.07 -14.98
N PRO A 139 -21.39 -5.32 -14.35
CA PRO A 139 -21.56 -6.51 -13.55
C PRO A 139 -21.70 -7.73 -14.47
N VAL A 140 -20.67 -8.57 -14.47
CA VAL A 140 -20.77 -9.97 -14.85
C VAL A 140 -21.96 -10.56 -14.08
N LYS A 141 -22.98 -10.97 -14.83
CA LYS A 141 -24.18 -11.63 -14.31
C LYS A 141 -23.81 -12.94 -13.61
N GLU A 142 -23.52 -12.88 -12.32
CA GLU A 142 -23.36 -14.08 -11.50
C GLU A 142 -24.57 -14.24 -10.57
N LYS A 143 -25.48 -15.13 -10.99
CA LYS A 143 -26.66 -15.56 -10.24
C LYS A 143 -26.25 -16.24 -8.93
N ARG A 144 -26.24 -15.57 -7.76
CA ARG A 144 -26.33 -16.26 -6.45
C ARG A 144 -27.09 -15.47 -5.38
N ARG A 145 -28.26 -16.05 -5.05
CA ARG A 145 -28.95 -16.17 -3.74
C ARG A 145 -29.42 -14.90 -3.00
N LYS A 146 -30.73 -14.88 -2.78
CA LYS A 146 -31.48 -13.90 -1.98
C LYS A 146 -31.07 -14.00 -0.50
N GLU A 147 -30.47 -12.95 0.04
CA GLU A 147 -30.49 -12.65 1.47
C GLU A 147 -30.98 -11.20 1.63
N SER A 148 -32.11 -11.06 2.32
CA SER A 148 -32.84 -9.81 2.51
C SER A 148 -32.20 -8.98 3.63
N HIS A 149 -31.55 -7.87 3.29
CA HIS A 149 -31.28 -6.81 4.25
C HIS A 149 -32.54 -5.93 4.41
N PRO A 150 -32.94 -5.57 5.64
CA PRO A 150 -34.16 -4.81 5.88
C PRO A 150 -33.98 -3.37 5.38
N LYS A 151 -34.84 -2.95 4.45
CA LYS A 151 -34.99 -1.56 4.03
C LYS A 151 -35.51 -0.75 5.21
N VAL A 152 -34.62 -0.11 5.96
CA VAL A 152 -35.03 0.92 6.92
C VAL A 152 -35.43 2.14 6.08
N SER A 153 -36.68 2.60 6.21
CA SER A 153 -37.15 3.74 5.43
C SER A 153 -36.51 5.03 5.92
N ASP A 154 -36.29 5.97 5.00
CA ASP A 154 -35.64 7.26 5.28
C ASP A 154 -36.32 8.04 6.42
N GLU A 155 -37.62 7.86 6.61
CA GLU A 155 -38.39 8.37 7.76
C GLU A 155 -37.85 7.94 9.13
N GLU A 156 -37.41 6.70 9.26
CA GLU A 156 -36.88 6.17 10.53
C GLU A 156 -35.45 6.67 10.79
N LEU A 157 -34.69 6.93 9.71
CA LEU A 157 -33.37 7.55 9.81
C LEU A 157 -33.47 9.03 10.18
N LEU A 158 -34.41 9.76 9.58
CA LEU A 158 -34.74 11.14 9.92
C LEU A 158 -35.20 11.26 11.37
N ARG A 159 -36.04 10.34 11.84
CA ARG A 159 -36.47 10.27 13.24
C ARG A 159 -35.31 10.06 14.21
N ARG A 160 -34.34 9.21 13.85
CA ARG A 160 -33.13 8.98 14.66
C ARG A 160 -32.22 10.19 14.69
N LEU A 161 -32.11 10.92 13.58
CA LEU A 161 -31.34 12.17 13.48
C LEU A 161 -31.96 13.29 14.32
N GLU A 162 -33.29 13.43 14.29
CA GLU A 162 -34.01 14.41 15.13
C GLU A 162 -33.85 14.10 16.62
N ALA A 163 -33.87 12.80 16.99
CA ALA A 163 -33.68 12.38 18.38
C ALA A 163 -32.25 12.63 18.92
N LEU A 164 -31.26 12.82 18.04
CA LEU A 164 -29.87 13.13 18.38
C LEU A 164 -29.60 14.64 18.39
N ARG A 165 -30.57 15.48 17.98
CA ARG A 165 -30.43 16.94 18.02
C ARG A 165 -30.55 17.41 19.47
N ALA A 166 -29.41 17.83 20.05
CA ALA A 166 -29.39 18.46 21.36
C ALA A 166 -30.26 19.75 21.35
N PRO A 167 -31.13 19.98 22.34
CA PRO A 167 -32.00 21.15 22.34
C PRO A 167 -31.16 22.44 22.50
N PRO A 168 -31.46 23.52 21.75
CA PRO A 168 -30.89 24.83 22.05
C PRO A 168 -31.42 25.33 23.40
N GLU A 169 -30.52 25.88 24.22
CA GLU A 169 -30.87 26.57 25.45
C GLU A 169 -31.84 27.75 25.21
N ASP A 170 -32.63 28.03 26.24
CA ASP A 170 -33.54 29.17 26.41
C ASP A 170 -34.86 29.17 25.62
N THR A 171 -35.93 28.67 26.26
CA THR A 171 -36.95 29.51 26.92
C THR A 171 -38.14 28.67 27.43
N LEU A 172 -38.39 28.76 28.75
CA LEU A 172 -39.55 28.22 29.50
C LEU A 172 -40.85 28.98 29.16
N PRO A 173 -42.04 28.64 29.74
CA PRO A 173 -42.75 27.36 29.89
C PRO A 173 -44.22 27.48 29.36
N VAL A 174 -45.07 26.45 29.59
CA VAL A 174 -46.48 26.52 30.07
C VAL A 174 -47.41 25.42 29.50
N LYS A 175 -47.88 24.62 30.46
CA LYS A 175 -48.98 23.65 30.56
C LYS A 175 -50.03 23.49 29.43
N LYS A 176 -50.16 22.22 29.07
CA LYS A 176 -51.30 21.47 28.50
C LYS A 176 -52.69 21.86 29.07
N LYS A 177 -53.68 21.94 28.18
CA LYS A 177 -55.07 21.54 28.48
C LYS A 177 -55.57 20.64 27.33
N GLY A 178 -55.74 19.36 27.64
CA GLY A 178 -56.37 18.39 26.75
C GLY A 178 -57.88 18.54 26.74
N LEU A 179 -58.49 18.14 25.63
CA LEU A 179 -59.92 17.85 25.56
C LEU A 179 -60.07 16.39 25.11
N LEU A 180 -60.71 15.62 25.99
CA LEU A 180 -60.95 14.19 25.92
C LEU A 180 -61.87 13.83 24.74
N LYS A 181 -61.65 12.65 24.13
CA LYS A 181 -62.65 12.00 23.25
C LYS A 181 -63.65 11.20 24.09
N PRO A 182 -64.92 11.08 23.65
CA PRO A 182 -66.00 10.53 24.46
C PRO A 182 -66.01 8.99 24.51
N LEU A 183 -66.59 8.52 25.62
CA LEU A 183 -66.86 7.14 26.01
C LEU A 183 -67.87 6.45 25.08
N ARG A 184 -67.64 5.17 24.80
CA ARG A 184 -68.63 4.26 24.22
C ARG A 184 -69.73 4.01 25.26
N ALA A 185 -70.98 4.34 24.95
CA ALA A 185 -72.16 3.84 25.65
C ALA A 185 -72.75 2.65 24.87
N PRO A 186 -73.55 1.77 25.49
CA PRO A 186 -74.45 0.89 24.74
C PRO A 186 -75.51 1.69 23.98
#